data_AF-A0A538AX16-F1
#
_entry.id   AF-A0A538AX16-F1
#
_cell.length_a   1.000
_cell.length_b   1.000
_cell.length_c   1.000
_cell.angle_alpha   90.00
_cell.angle_beta   90.00
_cell.angle_gamma   90.00
#
_symmetry.space_group_name_H-M   'P 1'
#
loop_
_entity.id
_entity.type
_entity.pdbx_description
1 polymer ?
#
loop_
_entity_poly.entity_id
_entity_poly.type
_entity_poly.pdbx_seq_one_letter_code
_entity_poly.pdbx_strand_id
1 'polypeptide(L)'
;MSDRSESENPAIPSPTPKAHRPMKNQDWWPNQLDLSVLQQHSTKSNPMDEGYNYAEAFKTLDLDALRKDVLDVMTTSQDWWPSDYG
;
A
#
# COMPACT_ATOMS: atom_id res chain seq x y z
N MET A 1 14.60 -46.72 14.54
CA MET A 1 14.82 -45.47 15.30
C MET A 1 14.77 -44.34 14.30
N SER A 2 13.58 -43.76 14.07
CA SER A 2 13.42 -42.65 13.14
C SER A 2 13.73 -41.36 13.88
N ASP A 3 14.84 -40.76 13.51
CA ASP A 3 15.32 -39.45 13.94
C ASP A 3 14.37 -38.39 13.36
N ARG A 4 13.34 -38.02 14.13
CA ARG A 4 12.48 -36.87 13.79
C ARG A 4 13.15 -35.63 14.35
N SER A 5 13.82 -34.88 13.48
CA SER A 5 14.34 -33.55 13.78
C SER A 5 13.22 -32.68 14.36
N GLU A 6 13.47 -32.03 15.50
CA GLU A 6 12.49 -31.17 16.22
C GLU A 6 12.01 -29.94 15.43
N SER A 7 12.49 -29.75 14.19
CA SER A 7 12.10 -28.66 13.30
C SER A 7 10.91 -28.97 12.39
N GLU A 8 10.46 -30.22 12.30
CA GLU A 8 9.33 -30.60 11.45
C GLU A 8 8.00 -30.43 12.21
N ASN A 9 7.38 -29.26 12.07
CA ASN A 9 5.99 -29.06 12.48
C ASN A 9 5.05 -29.84 11.54
N PRO A 10 4.32 -30.87 12.00
CA PRO A 10 3.48 -31.73 11.14
C PRO A 10 2.29 -31.00 10.49
N ALA A 11 1.99 -29.77 10.92
CA ALA A 11 0.92 -28.95 10.34
C ALA A 11 1.38 -28.03 9.20
N ILE A 12 2.69 -27.88 8.96
CA ILE A 12 3.23 -26.95 7.96
C ILE A 12 3.99 -27.75 6.90
N PRO A 13 3.54 -27.79 5.63
CA PRO A 13 4.25 -28.48 4.57
C PRO A 13 5.63 -27.85 4.33
N SER A 14 6.59 -28.66 3.86
CA SER A 14 7.94 -28.21 3.52
C SER A 14 7.89 -26.98 2.58
N PRO A 15 8.77 -25.97 2.78
CA PRO A 15 8.72 -24.74 2.01
C PRO A 15 8.88 -25.04 0.52
N THR A 16 7.85 -24.71 -0.24
CA THR A 16 7.85 -24.84 -1.71
C THR A 16 8.73 -23.74 -2.30
N PRO A 17 9.54 -24.01 -3.35
CA PRO A 17 10.34 -22.98 -4.00
C PRO A 17 9.43 -21.83 -4.44
N LYS A 18 9.67 -20.62 -3.91
CA LYS A 18 8.91 -19.44 -4.30
C LYS A 18 9.23 -19.14 -5.76
N ALA A 19 8.20 -19.09 -6.62
CA ALA A 19 8.37 -18.61 -7.98
C ALA A 19 8.98 -17.20 -7.95
N HIS A 20 10.13 -17.04 -8.58
CA HIS A 20 10.73 -15.72 -8.72
C HIS A 20 9.95 -14.90 -9.74
N ARG A 21 9.79 -13.60 -9.48
CA ARG A 21 9.20 -12.68 -10.46
C ARG A 21 10.00 -12.75 -11.77
N PRO A 22 9.36 -12.56 -12.94
CA PRO A 22 10.09 -12.47 -14.20
C PRO A 22 11.20 -11.43 -14.13
N MET A 23 12.38 -11.78 -14.64
CA MET A 23 13.53 -10.87 -14.68
C MET A 23 13.22 -9.68 -15.60
N LYS A 24 13.57 -8.48 -15.15
CA LYS A 24 13.46 -7.21 -15.87
C LYS A 24 14.83 -6.77 -16.37
N ASN A 25 14.88 -5.77 -17.24
CA ASN A 25 16.14 -5.22 -17.78
C ASN A 25 17.12 -4.78 -16.68
N GLN A 26 16.60 -4.21 -15.59
CA GLN A 26 17.41 -3.80 -14.43
C GLN A 26 18.06 -4.98 -13.69
N ASP A 27 17.46 -6.18 -13.75
CA ASP A 27 18.06 -7.38 -13.14
C ASP A 27 19.28 -7.88 -13.97
N TRP A 28 19.30 -7.61 -15.28
CA TRP A 28 20.40 -7.97 -16.19
C TRP A 28 21.50 -6.90 -16.29
N TRP A 29 21.13 -5.62 -16.24
CA TRP A 29 22.05 -4.49 -16.30
C TRP A 29 21.85 -3.55 -15.11
N PRO A 30 22.34 -3.92 -13.91
CA PRO A 30 22.04 -3.20 -12.68
C PRO A 30 22.62 -1.77 -12.63
N ASN A 31 23.61 -1.46 -13.47
CA ASN A 31 24.24 -0.13 -13.55
C ASN A 31 23.73 0.69 -14.75
N GLN A 32 22.66 0.24 -15.44
CA GLN A 32 22.06 0.99 -16.53
C GLN A 32 21.38 2.26 -15.99
N LEU A 33 21.56 3.39 -16.69
CA LEU A 33 20.90 4.64 -16.34
C LEU A 33 19.37 4.47 -16.34
N ASP A 34 18.73 4.74 -15.20
CA ASP A 34 17.29 4.64 -15.05
C ASP A 34 16.58 5.93 -15.46
N LEU A 35 15.78 5.88 -16.52
CA LEU A 35 14.95 6.99 -16.99
C LEU A 35 13.51 6.93 -16.42
N SER A 36 13.19 5.91 -15.62
CA SER A 36 11.84 5.73 -15.06
C SER A 36 11.40 6.91 -14.18
N VAL A 37 12.36 7.64 -13.60
CA VAL A 37 12.11 8.84 -12.80
C VAL A 37 11.45 9.97 -13.60
N LEU A 38 11.75 10.08 -14.90
CA LEU A 38 11.24 11.15 -15.75
C LEU A 38 9.78 10.96 -16.16
N GLN A 39 9.23 9.76 -15.93
CA GLN A 39 7.84 9.41 -16.24
C GLN A 39 6.97 9.22 -14.99
N GLN A 40 7.52 9.46 -13.79
CA GLN A 40 6.75 9.43 -12.55
C GLN A 40 5.68 10.52 -12.56
N HIS A 41 4.47 10.19 -12.06
CA HIS A 41 3.33 11.12 -11.95
C HIS A 41 2.86 11.74 -13.28
N SER A 42 2.90 10.97 -14.37
CA SER A 42 2.29 11.38 -15.64
C SER A 42 0.80 11.69 -15.47
N THR A 43 0.30 12.71 -16.18
CA THR A 43 -1.13 13.07 -16.22
C THR A 43 -2.03 11.91 -16.62
N LYS A 44 -1.53 10.95 -17.41
CA LYS A 44 -2.25 9.74 -17.81
C LYS A 44 -2.58 8.81 -16.63
N SER A 45 -1.83 8.89 -15.54
CA SER A 45 -2.07 8.14 -14.31
C SER A 45 -2.87 8.91 -13.27
N ASN A 46 -3.16 10.19 -13.53
CA ASN A 46 -3.98 11.01 -12.64
C ASN A 46 -5.46 10.69 -12.88
N PRO A 47 -6.21 10.23 -11.86
CA PRO A 47 -7.64 9.95 -11.99
C PRO A 47 -8.51 11.21 -12.01
N MET A 48 -7.96 12.39 -11.69
CA MET A 48 -8.69 13.65 -11.67
C MET A 48 -8.89 14.21 -13.09
N ASP A 49 -9.92 15.04 -13.24
CA ASP A 49 -10.22 15.71 -14.51
C ASP A 49 -9.09 16.60 -15.00
N GLU A 50 -9.03 16.80 -16.32
CA GLU A 50 -8.10 17.73 -16.95
C GLU A 50 -8.32 19.15 -16.41
N GLY A 51 -7.26 19.74 -15.86
CA GLY A 51 -7.31 21.10 -15.29
C GLY A 51 -7.82 21.17 -13.84
N TYR A 52 -8.05 20.05 -13.17
CA TYR A 52 -8.40 20.04 -11.74
C TYR A 52 -7.35 20.78 -10.90
N ASN A 53 -7.81 21.74 -10.09
CA ASN A 53 -6.96 22.53 -9.19
C ASN A 53 -7.32 22.25 -7.73
N TYR A 54 -6.49 21.43 -7.08
CA TYR A 54 -6.65 21.08 -5.67
C TYR A 54 -6.64 22.31 -4.74
N ALA A 55 -5.81 23.31 -5.01
CA ALA A 55 -5.72 24.49 -4.16
C ALA A 55 -7.02 25.32 -4.19
N GLU A 56 -7.66 25.45 -5.35
CA GLU A 56 -8.97 26.13 -5.45
C GLU A 56 -10.08 25.28 -4.83
N ALA A 57 -10.11 23.97 -5.10
CA ALA A 57 -11.08 23.07 -4.48
C ALA A 57 -11.00 23.10 -2.95
N PHE A 58 -9.79 23.06 -2.39
CA PHE A 58 -9.57 23.06 -0.94
C PHE A 58 -10.04 24.36 -0.27
N LYS A 59 -9.96 25.52 -0.94
CA LYS A 59 -10.47 26.79 -0.38
C LYS A 59 -11.98 26.78 -0.16
N THR A 60 -12.71 25.97 -0.93
CA THR A 60 -14.17 25.86 -0.80
C THR A 60 -14.63 24.84 0.24
N LEU A 61 -13.68 24.12 0.86
CA LEU A 61 -13.96 23.07 1.82
C LEU A 61 -14.37 23.65 3.18
N ASP A 62 -15.44 23.11 3.76
CA ASP A 62 -15.83 23.41 5.13
C ASP A 62 -14.90 22.68 6.12
N LEU A 63 -13.92 23.42 6.65
CA LEU A 63 -12.92 22.88 7.57
C LEU A 63 -13.48 22.59 8.96
N ASP A 64 -14.54 23.27 9.38
CA ASP A 64 -15.13 23.05 10.69
C ASP A 64 -15.99 21.79 10.68
N ALA A 65 -16.76 21.56 9.61
CA ALA A 65 -17.45 20.30 9.38
C ALA A 65 -16.46 19.12 9.29
N LEU A 66 -15.39 19.25 8.48
CA LEU A 66 -14.37 18.21 8.35
C LEU A 66 -13.73 17.86 9.71
N ARG A 67 -13.35 18.87 10.50
CA ARG A 67 -12.77 18.64 11.83
C ARG A 67 -13.73 17.89 12.74
N LYS A 68 -15.01 18.29 12.74
CA LYS A 68 -16.04 17.63 13.53
C LYS A 68 -16.20 16.17 13.12
N ASP A 69 -16.31 15.89 11.83
CA ASP A 69 -16.50 14.52 11.33
C ASP A 69 -15.30 13.63 11.66
N VAL A 70 -14.07 14.16 11.61
CA VAL A 70 -12.87 13.42 12.03
C VAL A 70 -12.93 13.06 13.52
N LEU A 71 -13.33 13.99 14.39
CA LEU A 71 -13.48 13.72 15.82
C LEU A 71 -14.59 12.68 16.10
N ASP A 72 -15.67 12.74 15.35
CA ASP A 72 -16.78 11.77 15.47
C ASP A 72 -16.30 10.36 15.05
N VAL A 73 -15.50 10.24 13.98
CA VAL A 73 -14.88 8.96 13.55
C VAL A 73 -13.95 8.39 14.61
N MET A 74 -13.20 9.22 15.34
CA MET A 74 -12.27 8.75 16.37
C MET A 74 -12.94 7.96 17.49
N THR A 75 -14.22 8.23 17.78
CA THR A 75 -14.98 7.55 18.86
C THR A 75 -16.01 6.56 18.33
N THR A 76 -16.13 6.44 17.00
CA THR A 76 -17.07 5.51 16.34
C THR A 76 -16.35 4.23 15.94
N SER A 77 -16.26 3.29 16.89
CA SER A 77 -15.65 1.97 16.69
C SER A 77 -16.31 1.18 15.55
N GLN A 78 -15.51 0.44 14.78
CA GLN A 78 -15.96 -0.38 13.67
C GLN A 78 -15.76 -1.86 13.99
N ASP A 79 -16.75 -2.71 13.74
CA ASP A 79 -16.69 -4.14 14.11
C ASP A 79 -15.52 -4.91 13.46
N TRP A 80 -15.10 -4.48 12.27
CA TRP A 80 -13.98 -5.08 11.53
C TRP A 80 -12.61 -4.61 12.05
N TRP A 81 -12.57 -3.51 12.81
CA TRP A 81 -11.40 -3.03 13.53
C TRP A 81 -11.82 -2.21 14.75
N PRO A 82 -12.12 -2.87 15.89
CA PRO A 82 -12.64 -2.18 17.06
C PRO A 82 -11.63 -1.18 17.64
N SER A 83 -12.09 0.00 18.10
CA SER A 83 -11.24 0.93 18.83
C SER A 83 -10.95 0.39 20.24
N ASP A 84 -9.70 0.53 20.70
CA ASP A 84 -9.26 -0.02 21.98
C ASP A 84 -9.89 0.67 23.20
N TYR A 85 -10.30 1.94 23.06
CA TYR A 85 -10.74 2.79 24.18
C TYR A 85 -12.11 3.45 23.98
N GLY A 86 -12.86 3.05 22.95
CA GLY A 86 -14.02 3.83 22.49
C GLY A 86 -13.58 5.14 21.87
#